data_AF-A0A2P4WVL1-F1
#
_entry.id   AF-A0A2P4WVL1-F1
#
_cell.length_a   1.000
_cell.length_b   1.000
_cell.length_c   1.000
_cell.angle_alpha   90.00
_cell.angle_beta   90.00
_cell.angle_gamma   90.00
#
_symmetry.space_group_name_H-M   'P 1'
#
loop_
_entity.id
_entity.type
_entity.pdbx_description
1 polymer ?
#
loop_
_entity_poly.entity_id
_entity_poly.type
_entity_poly.pdbx_seq_one_letter_code
_entity_poly.pdbx_strand_id
1 'polypeptide(L)'
;IPLNIPKKTTLYVEQTQREREEASLVLVQKSGALSLKILKRTASLEAISEAAGPPPEQDIPLNIPKKTTLYVEQTQRERDHATEMHRHFQRDLCKLRLTTARAYVKIIKDGQGPVSYSTGAAIRLNAQVQGIGPFFRIKLNVQNAGTKAVTDITIAFHYDHDLYRVQQSLLLIPLVIPNVQYQYAVDVESISELGAADNVSIFVCGKESCVPLVSAVVSMPLSEPEM
;
A
#
# COMPACT_ATOMS: atom_id res chain seq x y z
N ILE A 1 -56.42 7.10 -8.50
CA ILE A 1 -55.36 7.06 -9.53
C ILE A 1 -54.76 8.46 -9.59
N PRO A 2 -53.52 8.68 -9.15
CA PRO A 2 -52.89 9.99 -9.22
C PRO A 2 -52.61 10.33 -10.69
N LEU A 3 -53.13 11.47 -11.13
CA LEU A 3 -52.91 11.97 -12.49
C LEU A 3 -51.49 12.55 -12.53
N ASN A 4 -50.52 11.74 -12.94
CA ASN A 4 -49.17 12.20 -13.23
C ASN A 4 -49.26 13.23 -14.37
N ILE A 5 -49.22 14.51 -14.03
CA ILE A 5 -49.12 15.60 -15.00
C ILE A 5 -47.64 15.69 -15.36
N PRO A 6 -47.20 15.21 -16.54
CA PRO A 6 -45.82 15.39 -16.94
C PRO A 6 -45.52 16.89 -16.98
N LYS A 7 -44.31 17.29 -16.57
CA LYS A 7 -43.77 18.67 -16.61
C LYS A 7 -43.63 19.21 -18.04
N LYS A 8 -44.67 19.10 -18.87
CA LYS A 8 -44.81 19.84 -20.12
C LYS A 8 -45.38 21.19 -19.74
N THR A 9 -44.56 22.23 -19.83
CA THR A 9 -44.96 23.59 -19.51
C THR A 9 -46.23 23.93 -20.27
N THR A 10 -47.31 24.13 -19.53
CA THR A 10 -48.60 24.52 -20.09
C THR A 10 -48.56 26.04 -20.29
N LEU A 11 -48.89 26.50 -21.49
CA LEU A 11 -48.83 27.93 -21.81
C LEU A 11 -50.10 28.66 -21.36
N TYR A 12 -51.24 28.00 -21.49
CA TYR A 12 -52.54 28.59 -21.25
C TYR A 12 -53.48 27.53 -20.68
N VAL A 13 -54.19 27.90 -19.62
CA VAL A 13 -55.18 27.08 -18.96
C VAL A 13 -56.45 27.91 -18.88
N GLU A 14 -57.53 27.39 -19.46
CA GLU A 14 -58.83 28.05 -19.44
C GLU A 14 -59.88 27.07 -18.94
N GLN A 15 -60.60 27.47 -17.88
CA GLN A 15 -61.79 26.75 -17.42
C GLN A 15 -62.98 27.37 -18.13
N THR A 16 -63.65 26.57 -18.94
CA THR A 16 -64.82 27.01 -19.71
C THR A 16 -66.03 26.15 -19.35
N GLN A 17 -67.18 26.80 -19.20
CA GLN A 17 -68.48 26.13 -19.21
C GLN A 17 -68.91 26.01 -20.67
N ARG A 18 -69.00 24.79 -21.21
CA ARG A 18 -69.66 24.54 -22.50
C ARG A 18 -71.07 24.07 -22.23
N GLU A 19 -71.99 24.43 -23.12
CA GLU A 19 -73.46 24.28 -22.97
C GLU A 19 -73.99 22.85 -22.68
N ARG A 20 -73.14 21.83 -22.54
CA ARG A 20 -73.51 20.49 -22.04
C ARG A 20 -72.67 19.95 -20.88
N GLU A 21 -71.50 20.53 -20.54
CA GLU A 21 -70.65 20.05 -19.45
C GLU A 21 -69.99 21.22 -18.70
N GLU A 22 -70.29 21.32 -17.40
CA GLU A 22 -70.01 22.51 -16.58
C GLU A 22 -68.57 22.57 -16.01
N ALA A 23 -67.74 21.52 -16.18
CA ALA A 23 -66.39 21.48 -15.64
C ALA A 23 -65.38 20.81 -16.58
N SER A 24 -64.88 21.58 -17.55
CA SER A 24 -63.86 21.12 -18.51
C SER A 24 -62.59 21.95 -18.41
N LEU A 25 -61.44 21.28 -18.37
CA LEU A 25 -60.12 21.89 -18.35
C LEU A 25 -59.45 21.72 -19.70
N VAL A 26 -59.25 22.83 -20.41
CA VAL A 26 -58.48 22.84 -21.65
C VAL A 26 -57.04 23.19 -21.32
N LEU A 27 -56.10 22.33 -21.74
CA LEU A 27 -54.67 22.60 -21.64
C LEU A 27 -54.07 22.74 -23.04
N VAL A 28 -53.41 23.87 -23.27
CA VAL A 28 -52.60 24.09 -24.48
C VAL A 28 -51.13 23.91 -24.13
N GLN A 29 -50.53 22.87 -24.69
CA GLN A 29 -49.12 22.57 -24.48
C GLN A 29 -48.25 23.45 -25.38
N LYS A 30 -47.00 23.72 -24.97
CA LYS A 30 -46.01 24.46 -25.79
C LYS A 30 -45.80 23.88 -27.19
N SER A 31 -46.07 22.60 -27.39
CA SER A 31 -45.99 21.94 -28.71
C SER A 31 -47.18 22.20 -29.63
N GLY A 32 -48.14 23.05 -29.23
CA GLY A 32 -49.37 23.32 -29.98
C GLY A 32 -50.46 22.25 -29.83
N ALA A 33 -50.20 21.17 -29.09
CA ALA A 33 -51.18 20.13 -28.82
C ALA A 33 -52.22 20.59 -27.78
N LEU A 34 -53.49 20.37 -28.09
CA LEU A 34 -54.62 20.67 -27.20
C LEU A 34 -55.06 19.39 -26.48
N SER A 35 -55.16 19.43 -25.15
CA SER A 35 -55.73 18.32 -24.37
C SER A 35 -56.91 18.81 -23.55
N LEU A 36 -58.06 18.14 -23.69
CA LEU A 36 -59.28 18.42 -22.94
C LEU A 36 -59.42 17.39 -21.81
N LYS A 37 -59.57 17.85 -20.56
CA LYS A 37 -59.87 16.99 -19.42
C LYS A 37 -61.18 17.43 -18.77
N ILE A 38 -62.21 16.59 -18.89
CA ILE A 38 -63.51 16.81 -18.25
C ILE A 38 -63.48 16.19 -16.86
N LEU A 39 -63.85 16.97 -15.84
CA LEU A 39 -63.90 16.49 -14.47
C LEU A 39 -65.24 15.82 -14.19
N LYS A 40 -65.22 14.69 -13.48
CA LYS A 40 -66.45 13.98 -13.10
C LYS A 40 -67.23 14.80 -12.08
N ARG A 41 -68.57 14.81 -12.19
CA ARG A 41 -69.48 15.60 -11.34
C ARG A 41 -69.40 15.29 -9.83
N THR A 42 -68.84 14.14 -9.47
CA THR A 42 -68.67 13.68 -8.08
C THR A 42 -67.25 13.83 -7.54
N ALA A 43 -66.36 14.52 -8.26
CA ALA A 43 -64.98 14.69 -7.82
C ALA A 43 -64.90 15.73 -6.69
N SER A 44 -64.43 15.30 -5.51
CA SER A 44 -64.04 16.16 -4.40
C SER A 44 -62.52 16.41 -4.47
N LEU A 45 -62.10 17.68 -4.35
CA LEU A 45 -60.69 18.13 -4.42
C LEU A 45 -60.14 18.46 -3.02
N GLU A 46 -60.49 17.65 -2.03
CA GLU A 46 -59.94 17.75 -0.68
C GLU A 46 -58.48 17.25 -0.69
N ALA A 47 -57.56 18.07 -0.18
CA ALA A 47 -56.13 17.78 -0.16
C ALA A 47 -55.82 16.72 0.90
N ILE A 48 -55.46 15.50 0.48
CA ILE A 48 -54.85 14.52 1.38
C ILE A 48 -53.42 15.00 1.63
N SER A 49 -53.18 15.59 2.80
CA SER A 49 -51.83 15.83 3.30
C SER A 49 -51.22 14.48 3.66
N GLU A 50 -50.53 13.85 2.71
CA GLU A 50 -49.57 12.80 3.04
C GLU A 50 -48.43 13.47 3.83
N ALA A 51 -48.51 13.41 5.16
CA ALA A 51 -47.42 13.81 6.02
C ALA A 51 -46.19 12.98 5.63
N ALA A 52 -45.13 13.64 5.18
CA ALA A 52 -43.85 13.00 4.91
C ALA A 52 -43.32 12.40 6.22
N GLY A 53 -43.47 11.09 6.39
CA GLY A 53 -42.87 10.34 7.48
C GLY A 53 -41.34 10.43 7.44
N PRO A 54 -40.65 10.09 8.54
CA PRO A 54 -39.19 10.05 8.56
C PRO A 54 -38.65 9.16 7.42
N PRO A 55 -37.47 9.48 6.86
CA PRO A 55 -36.92 8.74 5.72
C PRO A 55 -36.86 7.24 5.98
N PRO A 56 -37.24 6.39 5.00
CA PRO A 56 -37.25 4.93 5.14
C PRO A 56 -35.84 4.33 5.39
N GLU A 57 -34.80 5.14 5.23
CA GLU A 57 -33.41 4.81 5.54
C GLU A 57 -33.17 4.62 7.05
N GLN A 58 -34.06 5.11 7.92
CA GLN A 58 -34.01 4.90 9.37
C GLN A 58 -34.49 3.51 9.81
N ASP A 59 -35.17 2.77 8.92
CA ASP A 59 -35.66 1.40 9.18
C ASP A 59 -34.61 0.32 8.87
N ILE A 60 -33.46 0.69 8.28
CA ILE A 60 -32.37 -0.23 7.97
C ILE A 60 -31.51 -0.40 9.23
N PRO A 61 -31.51 -1.58 9.89
CA PRO A 61 -30.69 -1.79 11.07
C PRO A 61 -29.21 -1.65 10.71
N LEU A 62 -28.48 -0.85 11.48
CA LEU A 62 -27.05 -0.68 11.30
C LEU A 62 -26.35 -2.03 11.48
N ASN A 63 -25.45 -2.36 10.55
CA ASN A 63 -24.64 -3.57 10.61
C ASN A 63 -23.50 -3.42 11.65
N ILE A 64 -23.88 -3.33 12.92
CA ILE A 64 -22.93 -3.24 14.03
C ILE A 64 -22.65 -4.67 14.53
N PRO A 65 -21.38 -5.11 14.52
CA PRO A 65 -21.02 -6.40 15.08
C PRO A 65 -21.47 -6.53 16.54
N LYS A 66 -22.12 -7.64 16.88
CA LYS A 66 -22.58 -7.90 18.24
C LYS A 66 -21.39 -8.27 19.13
N LYS A 67 -21.38 -7.74 20.36
CA LYS A 67 -20.39 -8.14 21.38
C LYS A 67 -20.63 -9.59 21.80
N THR A 68 -19.57 -10.39 21.78
CA THR A 68 -19.60 -11.79 22.18
C THR A 68 -19.44 -11.92 23.70
N THR A 69 -19.83 -13.08 24.25
CA THR A 69 -19.58 -13.39 25.67
C THR A 69 -18.10 -13.27 26.04
N LEU A 70 -17.20 -13.73 25.16
CA LEU A 70 -15.76 -13.61 25.33
C LEU A 70 -15.30 -12.15 25.50
N TYR A 71 -15.87 -11.22 24.71
CA TYR A 71 -15.54 -9.81 24.83
C TYR A 71 -15.95 -9.25 26.21
N VAL A 72 -17.12 -9.64 26.70
CA VAL A 72 -17.62 -9.22 28.02
C VAL A 72 -16.73 -9.75 29.15
N GLU A 73 -16.35 -11.04 29.07
CA GLU A 73 -15.45 -11.67 30.02
C GLU A 73 -14.05 -11.03 30.02
N GLN A 74 -13.49 -10.71 28.84
CA GLN A 74 -12.22 -9.99 28.74
C GLN A 74 -12.31 -8.60 29.35
N THR A 75 -13.41 -7.87 29.11
CA THR A 75 -13.62 -6.53 29.69
C THR A 75 -13.68 -6.60 31.22
N GLN A 76 -14.34 -7.62 31.77
CA GLN A 76 -14.39 -7.84 33.21
C GLN A 76 -12.98 -8.14 33.77
N ARG A 77 -12.22 -9.04 33.13
CA ARG A 77 -10.84 -9.36 33.53
C ARG A 77 -9.93 -8.13 33.49
N GLU A 78 -10.02 -7.33 32.43
CA GLU A 78 -9.26 -6.09 32.28
C GLU A 78 -9.61 -5.08 33.37
N ARG A 79 -10.89 -4.96 33.72
CA ARG A 79 -11.33 -4.09 34.83
C ARG A 79 -10.74 -4.52 36.17
N ASP A 80 -10.75 -5.82 36.46
CA ASP A 80 -10.32 -6.36 37.76
C ASP A 80 -8.78 -6.34 37.91
N HIS A 81 -8.03 -6.44 36.81
CA HIS A 81 -6.55 -6.55 36.83
C HIS A 81 -5.82 -5.42 36.06
N ALA A 82 -6.50 -4.29 35.82
CA ALA A 82 -5.99 -3.20 34.97
C ALA A 82 -4.57 -2.73 35.33
N THR A 83 -4.31 -2.53 36.63
CA THR A 83 -3.02 -2.02 37.11
C THR A 83 -1.88 -3.01 36.88
N GLU A 84 -2.14 -4.30 37.07
CA GLU A 84 -1.14 -5.35 36.85
C GLU A 84 -0.83 -5.50 35.36
N MET A 85 -1.85 -5.53 34.51
CA MET A 85 -1.70 -5.58 33.05
C MET A 85 -0.92 -4.38 32.53
N HIS A 86 -1.21 -3.17 33.02
CA HIS A 86 -0.48 -1.97 32.65
C HIS A 86 1.00 -2.07 33.03
N ARG A 87 1.32 -2.51 34.25
CA ARG A 87 2.72 -2.67 34.71
C ARG A 87 3.48 -3.71 33.88
N HIS A 88 2.85 -4.84 33.56
CA HIS A 88 3.44 -5.87 32.70
C HIS A 88 3.73 -5.31 31.31
N PHE A 89 2.75 -4.64 30.70
CA PHE A 89 2.90 -4.01 29.40
C PHE A 89 4.05 -3.01 29.38
N GLN A 90 4.15 -2.11 30.37
CA GLN A 90 5.24 -1.13 30.44
C GLN A 90 6.62 -1.79 30.57
N ARG A 91 6.74 -2.82 31.42
CA ARG A 91 7.98 -3.57 31.61
C ARG A 91 8.40 -4.25 30.30
N ASP A 92 7.46 -4.91 29.63
CA ASP A 92 7.76 -5.68 28.42
C ASP A 92 8.02 -4.75 27.23
N LEU A 93 7.33 -3.61 27.14
CA LEU A 93 7.62 -2.56 26.17
C LEU A 93 9.02 -1.96 26.38
N CYS A 94 9.45 -1.75 27.62
CA CYS A 94 10.82 -1.32 27.92
C CYS A 94 11.86 -2.34 27.44
N LYS A 95 11.64 -3.63 27.73
CA LYS A 95 12.49 -4.72 27.25
C LYS A 95 12.53 -4.79 25.72
N LEU A 96 11.38 -4.66 25.06
CA LEU A 96 11.30 -4.63 23.60
C LEU A 96 12.14 -3.49 23.03
N ARG A 97 11.97 -2.26 23.55
CA ARG A 97 12.77 -1.09 23.11
C ARG A 97 14.26 -1.33 23.29
N LEU A 98 14.69 -1.91 24.41
CA LEU A 98 16.10 -2.21 24.67
C LEU A 98 16.63 -3.27 23.69
N THR A 99 15.89 -4.35 23.47
CA THR A 99 16.26 -5.42 22.53
C THR A 99 16.35 -4.88 21.11
N THR A 100 15.37 -4.10 20.66
CA THR A 100 15.37 -3.45 19.35
C THR A 100 16.55 -2.49 19.21
N ALA A 101 16.83 -1.65 20.21
CA ALA A 101 17.98 -0.74 20.16
C ALA A 101 19.32 -1.49 20.09
N ARG A 102 19.49 -2.57 20.87
CA ARG A 102 20.68 -3.43 20.82
C ARG A 102 20.86 -4.09 19.45
N ALA A 103 19.78 -4.68 18.91
CA ALA A 103 19.78 -5.29 17.59
C ALA A 103 20.09 -4.25 16.50
N TYR A 104 19.53 -3.06 16.60
CA TYR A 104 19.75 -1.97 15.65
C TYR A 104 21.21 -1.46 15.67
N VAL A 105 21.78 -1.26 16.86
CA VAL A 105 23.20 -0.89 17.01
C VAL A 105 24.10 -2.01 16.46
N LYS A 106 23.75 -3.27 16.70
CA LYS A 106 24.48 -4.41 16.11
C LYS A 106 24.45 -4.35 14.58
N ILE A 107 23.28 -4.18 13.97
CA ILE A 107 23.14 -4.06 12.50
C ILE A 107 23.98 -2.91 11.94
N ILE A 108 24.00 -1.75 12.62
CA ILE A 108 24.81 -0.59 12.20
C ILE A 108 26.31 -0.91 12.32
N LYS A 109 26.74 -1.49 13.44
CA LYS A 109 28.14 -1.86 13.66
C LYS A 109 28.64 -2.91 12.67
N ASP A 110 27.79 -3.87 12.35
CA ASP A 110 28.09 -4.96 11.41
C ASP A 110 27.94 -4.49 9.95
N GLY A 111 27.45 -3.26 9.71
CA GLY A 111 27.25 -2.69 8.37
C GLY A 111 26.14 -3.38 7.55
N GLN A 112 25.32 -4.22 8.18
CA GLN A 112 24.29 -5.06 7.55
C GLN A 112 22.96 -4.33 7.28
N GLY A 113 22.96 -3.00 7.38
CA GLY A 113 21.78 -2.18 7.08
C GLY A 113 21.61 -2.00 5.56
N PRO A 114 20.38 -2.09 5.02
CA PRO A 114 20.13 -1.88 3.58
C PRO A 114 20.37 -0.42 3.13
N VAL A 115 20.54 0.50 4.06
CA VAL A 115 20.75 1.93 3.79
C VAL A 115 21.84 2.49 4.72
N SER A 116 22.90 2.96 4.06
CA SER A 116 23.90 3.93 4.54
C SER A 116 23.36 5.17 5.22
N TYR A 117 23.60 5.44 6.51
CA TYR A 117 23.53 6.83 7.03
C TYR A 117 24.87 7.38 7.51
N SER A 118 25.97 6.64 7.35
CA SER A 118 27.29 7.17 7.67
C SER A 118 27.70 8.24 6.66
N THR A 119 28.24 9.35 7.18
CA THR A 119 28.89 10.43 6.42
C THR A 119 28.06 11.10 5.31
N GLY A 120 26.73 11.21 5.49
CA GLY A 120 25.85 11.93 4.55
C GLY A 120 25.67 11.25 3.19
N ALA A 121 26.22 10.04 3.02
CA ALA A 121 26.11 9.22 1.82
C ALA A 121 25.03 8.15 2.05
N ALA A 122 23.82 8.38 1.52
CA ALA A 122 22.75 7.40 1.56
C ALA A 122 22.83 6.48 0.34
N ILE A 123 23.78 5.54 0.34
CA ILE A 123 23.91 4.55 -0.72
C ILE A 123 22.93 3.40 -0.47
N ARG A 124 22.14 3.08 -1.50
CA ARG A 124 21.28 1.90 -1.58
C ARG A 124 21.93 0.89 -2.51
N LEU A 125 22.07 -0.34 -2.02
CA LEU A 125 22.57 -1.48 -2.77
C LEU A 125 21.47 -2.53 -2.88
N ASN A 126 21.16 -2.95 -4.10
CA ASN A 126 20.35 -4.14 -4.35
C ASN A 126 21.16 -5.14 -5.17
N ALA A 127 21.26 -6.37 -4.70
CA ALA A 127 21.95 -7.45 -5.39
C ALA A 127 20.94 -8.52 -5.80
N GLN A 128 21.06 -9.02 -7.03
CA GLN A 128 20.21 -10.07 -7.59
C GLN A 128 21.09 -11.11 -8.28
N VAL A 129 20.88 -12.39 -7.97
CA VAL A 129 21.54 -13.49 -8.66
C VAL A 129 20.72 -13.90 -9.87
N GLN A 130 21.38 -14.09 -11.00
CA GLN A 130 20.80 -14.66 -12.21
C GLN A 130 21.69 -15.77 -12.73
N GLY A 131 21.09 -16.87 -13.18
CA GLY A 131 21.82 -18.02 -13.70
C GLY A 131 21.30 -19.32 -13.11
N ILE A 132 21.52 -20.40 -13.85
CA ILE A 132 21.27 -21.78 -13.47
C ILE A 132 22.54 -22.56 -13.79
N GLY A 133 22.97 -23.47 -12.91
CA GLY A 133 24.21 -24.24 -13.07
C GLY A 133 25.40 -23.68 -12.29
N PRO A 134 26.65 -24.01 -12.66
CA PRO A 134 27.84 -23.53 -11.94
C PRO A 134 28.16 -22.06 -12.26
N PHE A 135 27.64 -21.49 -13.35
CA PHE A 135 27.87 -20.10 -13.72
C PHE A 135 26.71 -19.20 -13.33
N PHE A 136 26.97 -18.30 -12.38
CA PHE A 136 26.04 -17.30 -11.91
C PHE A 136 26.51 -15.89 -12.27
N ARG A 137 25.55 -14.98 -12.39
CA ARG A 137 25.78 -13.56 -12.59
C ARG A 137 25.09 -12.77 -11.48
N ILE A 138 25.88 -12.10 -10.66
CA ILE A 138 25.38 -11.18 -9.63
C ILE A 138 25.20 -9.81 -10.27
N LYS A 139 23.95 -9.35 -10.38
CA LYS A 139 23.60 -7.99 -10.79
C LYS A 139 23.47 -7.08 -9.59
N LEU A 140 24.29 -6.05 -9.55
CA LEU A 140 24.28 -5.00 -8.54
C LEU A 140 23.62 -3.75 -9.07
N ASN A 141 22.64 -3.24 -8.34
CA ASN A 141 22.05 -1.93 -8.55
C ASN A 141 22.48 -1.03 -7.41
N VAL A 142 23.31 -0.04 -7.73
CA VAL A 142 23.84 0.94 -6.78
C VAL A 142 23.16 2.27 -7.05
N GLN A 143 22.55 2.86 -6.03
CA GLN A 143 21.87 4.14 -6.14
C GLN A 143 22.26 5.04 -4.98
N ASN A 144 22.60 6.29 -5.28
CA ASN A 144 22.76 7.32 -4.25
C ASN A 144 21.40 7.98 -3.98
N ALA A 145 20.82 7.65 -2.82
CA ALA A 145 19.61 8.26 -2.27
C ALA A 145 19.89 9.53 -1.43
N GLY A 146 21.15 9.96 -1.36
CA GLY A 146 21.57 11.19 -0.69
C GLY A 146 21.41 12.42 -1.56
N THR A 147 21.73 13.59 -1.00
CA THR A 147 21.67 14.88 -1.70
C THR A 147 23.00 15.30 -2.32
N LYS A 148 24.12 14.70 -1.88
CA LYS A 148 25.48 14.98 -2.36
C LYS A 148 26.00 13.82 -3.18
N ALA A 149 26.77 14.11 -4.22
CA ALA A 149 27.48 13.08 -4.97
C ALA A 149 28.55 12.42 -4.09
N VAL A 150 28.77 11.13 -4.29
CA VAL A 150 29.74 10.33 -3.56
C VAL A 150 30.79 9.85 -4.53
N THR A 151 32.07 10.00 -4.18
CA THR A 151 33.22 9.65 -5.01
C THR A 151 34.03 8.52 -4.38
N ASP A 152 34.84 7.84 -5.19
CA ASP A 152 35.80 6.83 -4.76
C ASP A 152 35.16 5.72 -3.90
N ILE A 153 34.04 5.18 -4.37
CA ILE A 153 33.37 4.04 -3.73
C ILE A 153 34.02 2.76 -4.26
N THR A 154 34.28 1.81 -3.36
CA THR A 154 34.79 0.48 -3.71
C THR A 154 33.76 -0.57 -3.33
N ILE A 155 33.45 -1.49 -4.24
CA ILE A 155 32.64 -2.68 -3.95
C ILE A 155 33.56 -3.89 -3.85
N ALA A 156 33.55 -4.55 -2.70
CA ALA A 156 34.32 -5.76 -2.43
C ALA A 156 33.37 -6.95 -2.23
N PHE A 157 33.76 -8.11 -2.75
CA PHE A 157 33.05 -9.36 -2.57
C PHE A 157 33.83 -10.26 -1.61
N HIS A 158 33.13 -10.81 -0.63
CA HIS A 158 33.64 -11.79 0.31
C HIS A 158 32.83 -13.07 0.19
N TYR A 159 33.52 -14.18 0.01
CA TYR A 159 32.95 -15.48 -0.30
C TYR A 159 33.95 -16.57 0.13
N ASP A 160 33.46 -17.80 0.21
CA ASP A 160 34.31 -18.96 0.42
C ASP A 160 35.04 -19.32 -0.90
N HIS A 161 36.37 -19.31 -0.84
CA HIS A 161 37.24 -19.61 -1.98
C HIS A 161 37.26 -21.10 -2.37
N ASP A 162 36.73 -21.98 -1.52
CA ASP A 162 36.58 -23.40 -1.82
C ASP A 162 35.26 -23.70 -2.56
N LEU A 163 34.28 -22.78 -2.46
CA LEU A 163 32.96 -22.93 -3.07
C LEU A 163 32.79 -22.08 -4.34
N TYR A 164 33.35 -20.86 -4.35
CA TYR A 164 33.12 -19.88 -5.41
C TYR A 164 34.40 -19.28 -5.96
N ARG A 165 34.40 -19.01 -7.27
CA ARG A 165 35.42 -18.25 -7.98
C ARG A 165 34.78 -17.03 -8.63
N VAL A 166 35.21 -15.85 -8.20
CA VAL A 166 34.73 -14.57 -8.73
C VAL A 166 35.82 -13.95 -9.59
N GLN A 167 35.50 -13.61 -10.85
CA GLN A 167 36.48 -13.05 -11.79
C GLN A 167 36.94 -11.64 -11.39
N GLN A 168 36.03 -10.85 -10.81
CA GLN A 168 36.28 -9.49 -10.38
C GLN A 168 35.76 -9.24 -8.96
N SER A 169 36.58 -9.57 -7.95
CA SER A 169 36.22 -9.44 -6.54
C SER A 169 36.30 -8.02 -6.00
N LEU A 170 36.79 -7.06 -6.79
CA LEU A 170 36.89 -5.64 -6.44
C LEU A 170 36.47 -4.75 -7.62
N LEU A 171 35.50 -3.87 -7.38
CA LEU A 171 35.02 -2.87 -8.34
C LEU A 171 35.25 -1.47 -7.79
N LEU A 172 35.90 -0.61 -8.58
CA LEU A 172 36.11 0.80 -8.25
C LEU A 172 35.09 1.65 -9.00
N ILE A 173 34.28 2.41 -8.26
CA ILE A 173 33.27 3.32 -8.80
C ILE A 173 33.71 4.76 -8.50
N PRO A 174 34.16 5.52 -9.51
CA PRO A 174 34.76 6.83 -9.30
C PRO A 174 33.74 7.88 -8.82
N LEU A 175 32.49 7.85 -9.30
CA LEU A 175 31.48 8.85 -8.99
C LEU A 175 30.06 8.27 -9.07
N VAL A 176 29.26 8.47 -8.02
CA VAL A 176 27.84 8.14 -7.96
C VAL A 176 27.03 9.39 -7.64
N ILE A 177 26.35 9.92 -8.66
CA ILE A 177 25.53 11.12 -8.51
C ILE A 177 24.17 10.81 -7.87
N PRO A 178 23.57 11.77 -7.14
CA PRO A 178 22.25 11.62 -6.54
C PRO A 178 21.18 11.19 -7.55
N ASN A 179 20.27 10.32 -7.12
CA ASN A 179 19.08 9.88 -7.85
C ASN A 179 19.34 9.14 -9.18
N VAL A 180 20.57 8.74 -9.47
CA VAL A 180 20.90 7.89 -10.62
C VAL A 180 21.21 6.47 -10.15
N GLN A 181 20.66 5.50 -10.89
CA GLN A 181 20.86 4.08 -10.64
C GLN A 181 21.93 3.53 -11.59
N TYR A 182 22.98 2.98 -11.01
CA TYR A 182 24.09 2.36 -11.71
C TYR A 182 23.96 0.83 -11.61
N GLN A 183 24.16 0.16 -12.74
CA GLN A 183 24.07 -1.29 -12.83
C GLN A 183 25.45 -1.88 -13.11
N TYR A 184 25.85 -2.84 -12.29
CA TYR A 184 27.08 -3.61 -12.46
C TYR A 184 26.73 -5.10 -12.47
N ALA A 185 27.50 -5.89 -13.21
CA ALA A 185 27.35 -7.33 -13.24
C ALA A 185 28.71 -7.97 -13.00
N VAL A 186 28.73 -8.99 -12.13
CA VAL A 186 29.92 -9.79 -11.85
C VAL A 186 29.57 -11.25 -12.06
N ASP A 187 30.42 -11.94 -12.81
CA ASP A 187 30.30 -13.37 -13.06
C ASP A 187 30.98 -14.15 -11.93
N VAL A 188 30.26 -15.15 -11.41
CA VAL A 188 30.63 -16.00 -10.28
C VAL A 188 30.48 -17.45 -10.73
N GLU A 189 31.54 -18.23 -10.55
CA GLU A 189 31.58 -19.65 -10.86
C GLU A 189 31.54 -20.46 -9.56
N SER A 190 30.70 -21.48 -9.51
CA SER A 190 30.62 -22.45 -8.42
C SER A 190 31.56 -23.60 -8.74
N ILE A 191 32.57 -23.78 -7.88
CA ILE A 191 33.62 -24.78 -8.04
C ILE A 191 33.41 -25.99 -7.12
N SER A 192 32.35 -25.98 -6.31
CA SER A 192 32.06 -27.04 -5.35
C SER A 192 31.61 -28.34 -6.04
N GLU A 193 32.45 -29.37 -6.00
CA GLU A 193 32.11 -30.73 -6.46
C GLU A 193 30.94 -31.36 -5.68
N LEU A 194 30.73 -30.95 -4.42
CA LEU A 194 29.68 -31.46 -3.54
C LEU A 194 28.33 -30.75 -3.69
N GLY A 195 28.21 -29.79 -4.62
CA GLY A 195 27.00 -28.96 -4.79
C GLY A 195 26.62 -28.12 -3.56
N ALA A 196 27.58 -27.80 -2.68
CA ALA A 196 27.33 -26.95 -1.52
C ALA A 196 27.10 -25.50 -1.94
N ALA A 197 26.18 -24.82 -1.27
CA ALA A 197 25.89 -23.41 -1.47
C ALA A 197 26.04 -22.62 -0.17
N ASP A 198 26.65 -21.43 -0.29
CA ASP A 198 26.81 -20.48 0.81
C ASP A 198 26.52 -19.04 0.33
N ASN A 199 26.54 -18.10 1.25
CA ASN A 199 26.27 -16.71 0.99
C ASN A 199 27.51 -15.97 0.47
N VAL A 200 27.32 -15.11 -0.52
CA VAL A 200 28.31 -14.11 -0.94
C VAL A 200 27.97 -12.78 -0.27
N SER A 201 28.90 -12.27 0.52
CA SER A 201 28.78 -10.96 1.18
C SER A 201 29.39 -9.87 0.30
N ILE A 202 28.69 -8.76 0.15
CA ILE A 202 29.04 -7.64 -0.73
C ILE A 202 29.17 -6.40 0.12
N PHE A 203 30.33 -5.78 0.12
CA PHE A 203 30.65 -4.63 0.94
C PHE A 203 30.91 -3.41 0.06
N VAL A 204 30.25 -2.30 0.36
CA VAL A 204 30.47 -1.03 -0.31
C VAL A 204 31.22 -0.13 0.65
N CYS A 205 32.48 0.16 0.36
CA CYS A 205 33.35 0.96 1.20
C CYS A 205 33.55 2.35 0.58
N GLY A 206 33.55 3.37 1.43
CA GLY A 206 33.95 4.73 1.04
C GLY A 206 35.44 4.95 1.26
N LYS A 207 36.03 5.91 0.55
CA LYS A 207 37.45 6.26 0.63
C LYS A 207 37.98 6.50 2.06
N GLU A 208 37.20 7.16 2.89
CA GLU A 208 37.63 7.67 4.21
C GLU A 208 37.23 6.73 5.37
N SER A 209 36.55 5.63 5.08
CA SER A 209 35.96 4.75 6.12
C SER A 209 36.45 3.32 5.99
N CYS A 210 36.98 2.76 7.08
CA CYS A 210 37.29 1.33 7.22
C CYS A 210 36.05 0.49 7.55
N VAL A 211 34.91 1.12 7.83
CA VAL A 211 33.62 0.46 8.03
C VAL A 211 32.85 0.51 6.70
N PRO A 212 32.31 -0.62 6.22
CA PRO A 212 31.52 -0.62 5.00
C PRO A 212 30.33 0.32 5.19
N LEU A 213 30.08 1.15 4.16
CA LEU A 213 28.90 1.99 4.10
C LEU A 213 27.68 1.07 4.07
N VAL A 214 27.53 0.23 3.04
CA VAL A 214 26.42 -0.72 2.96
C VAL A 214 26.96 -2.11 2.72
N SER A 215 26.40 -3.09 3.42
CA SER A 215 26.66 -4.51 3.19
C SER A 215 25.38 -5.19 2.73
N ALA A 216 25.50 -6.07 1.76
CA ALA A 216 24.42 -6.94 1.32
C ALA A 216 24.91 -8.38 1.34
N VAL A 217 24.06 -9.30 1.79
CA VAL A 217 24.35 -10.72 1.78
C VAL A 217 23.43 -11.37 0.76
N VAL A 218 24.03 -12.12 -0.16
CA VAL A 218 23.33 -12.79 -1.24
C VAL A 218 23.45 -14.28 -1.04
N SER A 219 22.33 -14.94 -0.80
CA SER A 219 22.29 -16.41 -0.77
C SER A 219 22.39 -16.95 -2.19
N MET A 220 23.47 -17.68 -2.47
CA MET A 220 23.67 -18.28 -3.78
C MET A 220 22.76 -19.51 -3.93
N PRO A 221 22.15 -19.70 -5.10
CA PRO A 221 21.38 -20.91 -5.37
C PRO A 221 22.31 -22.12 -5.46
N LEU A 222 21.76 -23.31 -5.22
CA LEU A 222 22.48 -24.58 -5.37
C LEU A 222 22.90 -24.77 -6.82
N SER A 223 24.17 -25.13 -7.03
CA SER A 223 24.68 -25.54 -8.34
C SER A 223 24.46 -27.03 -8.51
N GLU A 224 23.88 -27.43 -9.64
CA GLU A 224 23.92 -28.83 -10.06
C GLU A 224 25.35 -29.15 -10.50
N PRO A 225 25.96 -30.25 -10.02
CA PRO A 225 27.28 -30.67 -10.46
C PRO A 225 27.23 -31.02 -11.96
N GLU A 226 28.30 -30.71 -12.70
CA GLU A 226 28.44 -31.20 -14.09
C GLU A 226 28.44 -32.73 -14.07
N MET A 227 27.50 -33.32 -14.81
CA MET A 227 27.30 -34.77 -14.93
C MET A 227 28.19 -35.37 -16.03
#